data_AF-A0A845SSS5-F1
#
_entry.id   AF-A0A845SSS5-F1
#
_cell.length_a   1.000
_cell.length_b   1.000
_cell.length_c   1.000
_cell.angle_alpha   90.00
_cell.angle_beta   90.00
_cell.angle_gamma   90.00
#
_symmetry.space_group_name_H-M   'P 1'
#
loop_
_entity.id
_entity.type
_entity.pdbx_description
1 polymer ?
#
loop_
_entity_poly.entity_id
_entity_poly.type
_entity_poly.pdbx_seq_one_letter_code
_entity_poly.pdbx_strand_id
1 'polypeptide(L)'
;MLSGKNRQPKSAGDDNNLDTDRWATVRDVLSLPTEPLPLPETYKLGGPQHYNWHVTRALNQITIDRLKFIKAGGSRFDLPDRLRPDCHKGKNEGFSNVYGRMSWDKPSPTITGGCTTLSKGRFGHPDKLRTISIREAALLQTFPASYKFKASSVDSVCRIIGNALPCLFAKKMALACIDALKKQSKIEV
;
A
#
# COMPACT_ATOMS: atom_id res chain seq x y z
N MET A 1 16.53 25.45 -15.75
CA MET A 1 16.70 25.57 -14.28
C MET A 1 15.33 25.45 -13.62
N LEU A 2 14.96 24.25 -13.17
CA LEU A 2 13.72 24.06 -12.41
C LEU A 2 14.10 23.91 -10.94
N SER A 3 13.71 24.92 -10.17
CA SER A 3 13.88 25.02 -8.73
C SER A 3 13.34 23.77 -8.03
N GLY A 4 14.25 22.93 -7.54
CA GLY A 4 13.94 21.84 -6.63
C GLY A 4 13.53 22.42 -5.28
N LYS A 5 12.22 22.53 -5.05
CA LYS A 5 11.72 22.72 -3.68
C LYS A 5 11.99 21.43 -2.91
N ASN A 6 13.04 21.44 -2.09
CA ASN A 6 13.23 20.49 -1.00
C ASN A 6 11.93 20.41 -0.18
N ARG A 7 11.22 19.29 -0.25
CA ARG A 7 10.00 19.06 0.53
C ARG A 7 10.33 18.12 1.69
N GLN A 8 10.25 18.66 2.90
CA GLN A 8 10.33 17.86 4.12
C GLN A 8 9.12 16.91 4.23
N PRO A 9 9.28 15.72 4.82
CA PRO A 9 8.17 14.82 5.09
C PRO A 9 7.16 15.50 6.02
N LYS A 10 5.86 15.42 5.70
CA LYS A 10 4.81 15.89 6.60
C LYS A 10 4.89 15.07 7.89
N SER A 11 5.12 15.74 9.02
CA SER A 11 5.04 15.12 10.35
C SER A 11 3.65 14.54 10.59
N ALA A 12 3.58 13.36 11.18
CA ALA A 12 2.36 12.58 11.43
C ALA A 12 1.43 13.16 12.52
N GLY A 13 1.25 14.49 12.58
CA GLY A 13 0.62 15.16 13.72
C GLY A 13 -0.37 16.29 13.43
N ASP A 14 -0.67 16.62 12.17
CA ASP A 14 -1.64 17.68 11.86
C ASP A 14 -2.68 17.21 10.83
N ASP A 15 -3.56 16.31 11.28
CA ASP A 15 -4.60 15.65 10.46
C ASP A 15 -5.77 16.57 10.08
N ASN A 16 -5.78 17.82 10.57
CA ASN A 16 -6.92 18.73 10.43
C ASN A 16 -6.93 19.47 9.09
N ASN A 17 -5.80 19.52 8.37
CA ASN A 17 -5.69 20.20 7.08
C ASN A 17 -5.29 19.22 5.96
N LEU A 18 -6.22 18.31 5.64
CA LEU A 18 -6.10 17.47 4.44
C LEU A 18 -6.50 18.32 3.23
N ASP A 19 -5.50 18.63 2.42
CA ASP A 19 -5.65 19.23 1.09
C ASP A 19 -6.58 18.35 0.23
N THR A 20 -7.80 18.83 -0.02
CA THR A 20 -8.82 18.14 -0.83
C THR A 20 -8.65 18.39 -2.33
N ASP A 21 -7.76 19.30 -2.72
CA ASP A 21 -7.60 19.72 -4.11
C ASP A 21 -6.69 18.77 -4.89
N ARG A 22 -6.05 17.80 -4.21
CA ARG A 22 -5.27 16.76 -4.85
C ARG A 22 -5.47 15.39 -4.21
N TRP A 23 -5.32 14.36 -5.04
CA TRP A 23 -5.22 12.99 -4.56
C TRP A 23 -3.89 12.74 -3.85
N ALA A 24 -3.94 12.03 -2.73
CA ALA A 24 -2.74 11.47 -2.10
C ALA A 24 -2.13 10.40 -3.02
N THR A 25 -0.83 10.49 -3.23
CA THR A 25 -0.09 9.61 -4.13
C THR A 25 0.70 8.57 -3.34
N VAL A 26 1.13 7.50 -4.01
CA VAL A 26 2.02 6.49 -3.43
C VAL A 26 3.29 7.13 -2.84
N ARG A 27 3.82 8.18 -3.47
CA ARG A 27 4.98 8.95 -2.99
C ARG A 27 4.72 9.63 -1.64
N ASP A 28 3.52 10.16 -1.44
CA ASP A 28 3.15 10.81 -0.18
C ASP A 28 3.16 9.83 1.01
N VAL A 29 3.01 8.52 0.75
CA VAL A 29 2.77 7.50 1.79
C VAL A 29 3.96 6.57 2.03
N LEU A 30 4.64 6.11 0.97
CA LEU A 30 5.75 5.14 1.06
C LEU A 30 7.08 5.75 1.57
N SER A 31 7.03 6.79 2.41
CA SER A 31 8.21 7.48 2.94
C SER A 31 8.60 6.95 4.33
N LEU A 32 8.86 5.64 4.44
CA LEU A 32 9.34 5.04 5.69
C LEU A 32 10.87 5.25 5.84
N PRO A 33 11.37 5.47 7.07
CA PRO A 33 12.79 5.75 7.30
C PRO A 33 13.69 4.52 7.14
N THR A 34 13.12 3.32 7.16
CA THR A 34 13.83 2.04 7.03
C THR A 34 13.27 1.24 5.86
N GLU A 35 14.07 0.34 5.30
CA GLU A 35 13.58 -0.66 4.33
C GLU A 35 13.01 -1.88 5.08
N PRO A 36 12.02 -2.56 4.49
CA PRO A 36 11.44 -3.74 5.10
C PRO A 36 12.38 -4.95 5.02
N LEU A 37 12.31 -5.81 6.03
CA LEU A 37 13.03 -7.09 6.02
C LEU A 37 12.23 -8.18 5.28
N PRO A 38 12.90 -9.10 4.56
CA PRO A 38 12.27 -10.32 4.09
C PRO A 38 11.71 -11.15 5.25
N LEU A 39 10.48 -11.64 5.11
CA LEU A 39 9.79 -12.41 6.15
C LEU A 39 10.63 -13.55 6.75
N PRO A 40 11.33 -14.39 5.96
CA PRO A 40 12.14 -15.47 6.52
C PRO A 40 13.25 -15.00 7.46
N GLU A 41 13.83 -13.83 7.20
CA GLU A 41 14.91 -13.26 8.00
C GLU A 41 14.40 -12.77 9.36
N THR A 42 13.15 -12.29 9.40
CA THR A 42 12.57 -11.73 10.63
C THR A 42 12.44 -12.77 11.74
N TYR A 43 12.21 -14.04 11.42
CA TYR A 43 12.03 -15.09 12.44
C TYR A 43 13.28 -15.34 13.28
N LYS A 44 14.47 -15.04 12.76
CA LYS A 44 15.73 -15.11 13.51
C LYS A 44 15.94 -13.89 14.42
N LEU A 45 15.14 -12.84 14.24
CA LEU A 45 15.31 -11.52 14.84
C LEU A 45 14.06 -11.06 15.61
N GLY A 46 13.34 -11.99 16.25
CA GLY A 46 12.15 -11.69 17.06
C GLY A 46 10.81 -11.69 16.32
N GLY A 47 10.81 -12.06 15.03
CA GLY A 47 9.60 -12.20 14.23
C GLY A 47 9.08 -10.91 13.59
N PRO A 48 8.11 -11.00 12.68
CA PRO A 48 7.63 -9.85 11.93
C PRO A 48 6.90 -8.80 12.80
N GLN A 49 6.35 -9.20 13.95
CA GLN A 49 5.70 -8.30 14.92
C GLN A 49 6.72 -7.33 15.53
N HIS A 50 7.96 -7.78 15.78
CA HIS A 50 9.03 -6.95 16.32
C HIS A 50 9.31 -5.73 15.42
N TYR A 51 9.26 -5.95 14.10
CA TYR A 51 9.43 -4.92 13.08
C TYR A 51 8.12 -4.19 12.71
N ASN A 52 7.09 -4.28 13.56
CA ASN A 52 5.80 -3.66 13.33
C ASN A 52 5.18 -4.03 11.97
N TRP A 53 5.43 -5.26 11.49
CA TRP A 53 5.04 -5.76 10.18
C TRP A 53 5.63 -4.97 8.99
N HIS A 54 6.73 -4.24 9.18
CA HIS A 54 7.50 -3.69 8.06
C HIS A 54 8.37 -4.78 7.42
N VAL A 55 7.69 -5.72 6.77
CA VAL A 55 8.27 -6.93 6.21
C VAL A 55 7.67 -7.22 4.83
N THR A 56 8.45 -7.89 3.97
CA THR A 56 8.01 -8.34 2.64
C THR A 56 8.01 -9.85 2.51
N ARG A 57 7.18 -10.38 1.61
CA ARG A 57 7.24 -11.79 1.23
C ARG A 57 8.54 -12.06 0.48
N ALA A 58 9.12 -13.23 0.69
CA ALA A 58 10.18 -13.73 -0.19
C ALA A 58 9.59 -14.00 -1.58
N LEU A 59 10.29 -13.55 -2.62
CA LEU A 59 9.88 -13.74 -4.00
C LEU A 59 10.72 -14.88 -4.62
N ASN A 60 10.08 -15.67 -5.48
CA ASN A 60 10.81 -16.63 -6.30
C ASN A 60 11.49 -15.94 -7.50
N GLN A 61 12.44 -16.64 -8.13
CA GLN A 61 13.26 -16.06 -9.19
C GLN A 61 12.43 -15.54 -10.38
N ILE A 62 11.42 -16.30 -10.83
CA ILE A 62 10.55 -15.87 -11.93
C ILE A 62 9.80 -14.57 -11.61
N THR A 63 9.41 -14.35 -10.35
CA THR A 63 8.74 -13.12 -9.94
C THR A 63 9.69 -11.94 -9.88
N ILE A 64 10.92 -12.16 -9.42
CA ILE A 64 11.99 -11.16 -9.46
C ILE A 64 12.28 -10.77 -10.92
N ASP A 65 12.35 -11.75 -11.83
CA ASP A 65 12.59 -11.49 -13.24
C ASP A 65 11.44 -10.71 -13.88
N ARG A 66 10.18 -11.04 -13.56
CA ARG A 66 9.02 -10.22 -13.95
C ARG A 66 9.16 -8.76 -13.50
N LEU A 67 9.54 -8.55 -12.24
CA LEU A 67 9.73 -7.19 -11.72
C LEU A 67 10.82 -6.43 -12.48
N LYS A 68 11.94 -7.07 -12.86
CA LYS A 68 13.01 -6.41 -13.65
C LYS A 68 12.51 -5.85 -14.99
N PHE A 69 11.52 -6.48 -15.62
CA PHE A 69 10.96 -6.00 -16.90
C PHE A 69 9.94 -4.88 -16.73
N ILE A 70 9.15 -4.92 -15.66
CA ILE A 70 8.04 -3.98 -15.46
C ILE A 70 8.55 -2.69 -14.82
N LYS A 71 8.32 -1.55 -15.47
CA LYS A 71 8.64 -0.21 -14.91
C LYS A 71 7.58 0.24 -13.90
N ALA A 72 7.87 1.29 -13.13
CA ALA A 72 6.87 1.93 -12.26
C ALA A 72 5.60 2.29 -13.05
N GLY A 73 4.42 1.93 -12.54
CA GLY A 73 3.16 2.11 -13.26
C GLY A 73 2.93 1.13 -14.44
N GLY A 74 3.86 0.22 -14.70
CA GLY A 74 3.71 -0.85 -15.69
C GLY A 74 2.84 -2.01 -15.21
N SER A 75 2.54 -2.91 -16.14
CA SER A 75 1.61 -4.04 -15.97
C SER A 75 2.17 -5.35 -16.52
N ARG A 76 1.42 -6.45 -16.38
CA ARG A 76 1.76 -7.72 -17.02
C ARG A 76 1.88 -7.64 -18.54
N PHE A 77 1.31 -6.63 -19.20
CA PHE A 77 1.42 -6.48 -20.66
C PHE A 77 2.83 -6.10 -21.09
N ASP A 78 3.61 -5.49 -20.20
CA ASP A 78 5.03 -5.16 -20.43
C ASP A 78 5.95 -6.38 -20.32
N LEU A 79 5.41 -7.53 -19.87
CA LEU A 79 6.17 -8.77 -19.80
C LEU A 79 6.26 -9.45 -21.16
N PRO A 80 7.44 -9.97 -21.52
CA PRO A 80 7.55 -10.90 -22.64
C PRO A 80 6.74 -12.17 -22.34
N ASP A 81 6.20 -12.81 -23.37
CA ASP A 81 5.25 -13.92 -23.21
C ASP A 81 5.82 -15.09 -22.38
N ARG A 82 7.13 -15.37 -22.53
CA ARG A 82 7.85 -16.38 -21.72
C ARG A 82 7.80 -16.15 -20.21
N LEU A 83 7.64 -14.90 -19.77
CA LEU A 83 7.56 -14.54 -18.34
C LEU A 83 6.12 -14.39 -17.86
N ARG A 84 5.12 -14.44 -18.74
CA ARG A 84 3.71 -14.40 -18.35
C ARG A 84 3.31 -15.73 -17.71
N PRO A 85 2.38 -15.74 -16.74
CA PRO A 85 1.74 -16.98 -16.30
C PRO A 85 1.09 -17.69 -17.49
N ASP A 86 1.04 -19.02 -17.46
CA ASP A 86 0.56 -19.82 -18.60
C ASP A 86 -0.86 -19.45 -19.04
N CYS A 87 -1.76 -19.14 -18.09
CA CYS A 87 -3.12 -18.70 -18.37
C CYS A 87 -3.22 -17.33 -19.07
N HIS A 88 -2.12 -16.58 -19.17
CA HIS A 88 -2.03 -15.26 -19.79
C HIS A 88 -1.12 -15.22 -21.03
N LYS A 89 -0.48 -16.33 -21.40
CA LYS A 89 0.34 -16.42 -22.62
C LYS A 89 -0.52 -16.23 -23.86
N GLY A 90 -0.04 -15.44 -24.82
CA GLY A 90 -0.77 -15.08 -26.03
C GLY A 90 -2.02 -14.22 -25.83
N LYS A 91 -2.32 -13.77 -24.59
CA LYS A 91 -3.53 -13.01 -24.26
C LYS A 91 -3.21 -11.61 -23.73
N ASN A 92 -3.72 -10.60 -24.45
CA ASN A 92 -3.57 -9.18 -24.10
C ASN A 92 -4.84 -8.55 -23.51
N GLU A 93 -5.73 -9.35 -22.91
CA GLU A 93 -7.01 -8.91 -22.36
C GLU A 93 -7.20 -9.29 -20.89
N GLY A 94 -7.91 -8.45 -20.13
CA GLY A 94 -8.21 -8.69 -18.71
C GLY A 94 -7.00 -8.65 -17.76
N PHE A 95 -7.24 -8.66 -16.45
CA PHE A 95 -6.22 -8.78 -15.41
C PHE A 95 -5.00 -7.84 -15.58
N SER A 96 -5.21 -6.63 -16.10
CA SER A 96 -4.15 -5.64 -16.36
C SER A 96 -3.42 -5.19 -15.09
N ASN A 97 -4.03 -5.40 -13.92
CA ASN A 97 -3.46 -5.00 -12.65
C ASN A 97 -2.49 -6.02 -12.04
N VAL A 98 -2.53 -7.30 -12.44
CA VAL A 98 -1.65 -8.30 -11.82
C VAL A 98 -0.21 -8.16 -12.33
N TYR A 99 0.74 -8.56 -11.48
CA TYR A 99 2.19 -8.48 -11.67
C TYR A 99 2.76 -7.07 -11.90
N GLY A 100 1.91 -6.03 -11.93
CA GLY A 100 2.33 -4.66 -12.15
C GLY A 100 3.03 -4.02 -10.95
N ARG A 101 3.76 -2.93 -11.22
CA ARG A 101 4.31 -2.04 -10.20
C ARG A 101 3.41 -0.83 -9.99
N MET A 102 3.36 -0.35 -8.75
CA MET A 102 2.73 0.93 -8.43
C MET A 102 3.46 2.08 -9.14
N SER A 103 2.78 3.22 -9.28
CA SER A 103 3.35 4.46 -9.80
C SER A 103 3.48 5.44 -8.65
N TRP A 104 4.62 6.12 -8.55
CA TRP A 104 4.88 7.10 -7.49
C TRP A 104 3.86 8.23 -7.47
N ASP A 105 3.47 8.71 -8.64
CA ASP A 105 2.71 9.95 -8.79
C ASP A 105 1.21 9.68 -9.01
N LYS A 106 0.75 8.46 -8.71
CA LYS A 106 -0.67 8.06 -8.73
C LYS A 106 -1.11 7.57 -7.35
N PRO A 107 -2.43 7.57 -7.06
CA PRO A 107 -2.98 6.85 -5.91
C PRO A 107 -2.63 5.36 -5.96
N SER A 108 -2.58 4.71 -4.81
CA SER A 108 -2.44 3.25 -4.78
C SER A 108 -3.65 2.56 -5.40
N PRO A 109 -3.49 1.35 -5.98
CA PRO A 109 -4.63 0.49 -6.23
C PRO A 109 -5.34 0.16 -4.92
N THR A 110 -6.57 -0.36 -5.01
CA THR A 110 -7.29 -0.88 -3.85
C THR A 110 -6.43 -1.88 -3.08
N ILE A 111 -6.18 -1.61 -1.81
CA ILE A 111 -5.44 -2.49 -0.92
C ILE A 111 -6.38 -3.63 -0.51
N THR A 112 -6.11 -4.83 -1.01
CA THR A 112 -6.94 -6.02 -0.73
C THR A 112 -6.30 -6.91 0.34
N GLY A 113 -7.02 -7.95 0.79
CA GLY A 113 -6.45 -8.97 1.68
C GLY A 113 -5.22 -9.70 1.12
N GLY A 114 -4.93 -9.56 -0.17
CA GLY A 114 -3.76 -10.09 -0.86
C GLY A 114 -2.70 -9.05 -1.23
N CYS A 115 -2.70 -7.89 -0.58
CA CYS A 115 -1.90 -6.70 -0.93
C CYS A 115 -0.38 -6.84 -0.94
N THR A 116 0.16 -8.01 -0.59
CA THR A 116 1.61 -8.31 -0.66
C THR A 116 1.96 -9.31 -1.76
N THR A 117 1.01 -9.69 -2.62
CA THR A 117 1.17 -10.74 -3.63
C THR A 117 0.92 -10.21 -5.05
N LEU A 118 1.93 -10.28 -5.93
CA LEU A 118 1.86 -9.76 -7.29
C LEU A 118 0.78 -10.37 -8.17
N SER A 119 0.44 -11.65 -7.98
CA SER A 119 -0.64 -12.29 -8.75
C SER A 119 -2.04 -11.80 -8.36
N LYS A 120 -2.18 -11.04 -7.26
CA LYS A 120 -3.46 -10.54 -6.75
C LYS A 120 -3.68 -9.04 -7.00
N GLY A 121 -2.75 -8.37 -7.67
CA GLY A 121 -2.89 -6.96 -8.02
C GLY A 121 -1.55 -6.26 -8.24
N ARG A 122 -1.63 -4.94 -8.37
CA ARG A 122 -0.49 -4.06 -8.69
C ARG A 122 0.26 -3.67 -7.42
N PHE A 123 0.85 -4.66 -6.77
CA PHE A 123 1.49 -4.51 -5.47
C PHE A 123 3.02 -4.50 -5.53
N GLY A 124 3.61 -4.43 -6.72
CA GLY A 124 5.05 -4.24 -6.89
C GLY A 124 5.47 -2.85 -6.44
N HIS A 125 6.58 -2.76 -5.70
CA HIS A 125 7.14 -1.47 -5.31
C HIS A 125 7.57 -0.68 -6.57
N PRO A 126 7.36 0.64 -6.64
CA PRO A 126 7.64 1.42 -7.84
C PRO A 126 9.07 1.26 -8.39
N ASP A 127 10.08 1.23 -7.52
CA ASP A 127 11.51 1.18 -7.87
C ASP A 127 12.22 -0.11 -7.40
N LYS A 128 11.91 -0.64 -6.21
CA LYS A 128 12.55 -1.84 -5.65
C LYS A 128 12.05 -3.15 -6.28
N LEU A 129 12.92 -4.16 -6.31
CA LEU A 129 12.59 -5.54 -6.77
C LEU A 129 11.87 -6.36 -5.68
N ARG A 130 10.82 -5.78 -5.08
CA ARG A 130 9.98 -6.40 -4.05
C ARG A 130 8.52 -5.97 -4.23
N THR A 131 7.61 -6.64 -3.53
CA THR A 131 6.28 -6.08 -3.29
C THR A 131 6.32 -4.99 -2.24
N ILE A 132 5.23 -4.24 -2.11
CA ILE A 132 5.04 -3.40 -0.93
C ILE A 132 5.08 -4.27 0.34
N SER A 133 5.61 -3.71 1.42
CA SER A 133 5.59 -4.34 2.73
C SER A 133 4.18 -4.34 3.32
N ILE A 134 3.96 -5.14 4.37
CA ILE A 134 2.67 -5.13 5.09
C ILE A 134 2.44 -3.75 5.75
N ARG A 135 3.46 -3.17 6.39
CA ARG A 135 3.39 -1.80 6.93
C ARG A 135 3.11 -0.73 5.86
N GLU A 136 3.77 -0.80 4.71
CA GLU A 136 3.48 0.07 3.57
C GLU A 136 2.01 -0.03 3.12
N ALA A 137 1.45 -1.24 3.04
CA ALA A 137 0.03 -1.45 2.75
C ALA A 137 -0.90 -0.84 3.82
N ALA A 138 -0.53 -0.96 5.11
CA ALA A 138 -1.27 -0.34 6.22
C ALA A 138 -1.30 1.19 6.12
N LEU A 139 -0.16 1.81 5.78
CA LEU A 139 -0.07 3.26 5.61
C LEU A 139 -0.92 3.74 4.42
N LEU A 140 -0.97 2.96 3.33
CA LEU A 140 -1.85 3.24 2.19
C LEU A 140 -3.33 3.15 2.57
N GLN A 141 -3.68 2.28 3.53
CA GLN A 141 -4.99 2.24 4.21
C GLN A 141 -5.13 3.28 5.33
N THR A 142 -4.20 4.23 5.43
CA THR A 142 -4.20 5.34 6.40
C THR A 142 -4.17 4.91 7.86
N PHE A 143 -3.77 3.67 8.15
CA PHE A 143 -3.49 3.27 9.53
C PHE A 143 -2.35 4.13 10.09
N PRO A 144 -2.45 4.59 11.35
CA PRO A 144 -1.33 5.25 12.01
C PRO A 144 -0.08 4.37 11.98
N ALA A 145 1.10 4.98 11.79
CA ALA A 145 2.38 4.24 11.80
C ALA A 145 2.59 3.44 13.10
N SER A 146 2.09 3.96 14.22
CA SER A 146 2.12 3.35 15.54
C SER A 146 1.12 2.20 15.74
N TYR A 147 0.16 2.00 14.82
CA TYR A 147 -0.89 0.99 14.97
C TYR A 147 -0.31 -0.43 15.04
N LYS A 148 -0.70 -1.16 16.09
CA LYS A 148 -0.22 -2.52 16.37
C LYS A 148 -1.23 -3.56 15.90
N PHE A 149 -0.83 -4.39 14.94
CA PHE A 149 -1.64 -5.49 14.45
C PHE A 149 -1.42 -6.74 15.32
N LYS A 150 -2.48 -7.18 16.00
CA LYS A 150 -2.51 -8.45 16.74
C LYS A 150 -2.91 -9.58 15.80
N ALA A 151 -1.93 -10.25 15.21
CA ALA A 151 -2.15 -11.38 14.32
C ALA A 151 -0.96 -12.35 14.36
N SER A 152 -1.23 -13.60 14.01
CA SER A 152 -0.25 -14.70 14.03
C SER A 152 0.43 -14.92 12.68
N SER A 153 -0.11 -14.41 11.58
CA SER A 153 0.41 -14.65 10.23
C SER A 153 0.31 -13.42 9.32
N VAL A 154 1.16 -13.38 8.30
CA VAL A 154 1.15 -12.34 7.26
C VAL A 154 -0.22 -12.26 6.58
N ASP A 155 -0.82 -13.40 6.23
CA ASP A 155 -2.13 -13.43 5.58
C ASP A 155 -3.23 -12.88 6.48
N SER A 156 -3.17 -13.14 7.79
CA SER A 156 -4.12 -12.58 8.75
C SER A 156 -4.02 -11.06 8.83
N VAL A 157 -2.81 -10.50 8.88
CA VAL A 157 -2.60 -9.04 8.89
C VAL A 157 -3.03 -8.41 7.58
N CYS A 158 -2.66 -9.01 6.44
CA CYS A 158 -3.07 -8.51 5.13
C CYS A 158 -4.59 -8.48 5.00
N ARG A 159 -5.30 -9.50 5.50
CA ARG A 159 -6.77 -9.54 5.55
C ARG A 159 -7.35 -8.43 6.43
N ILE A 160 -6.78 -8.18 7.60
CA ILE A 160 -7.20 -7.05 8.47
C ILE A 160 -7.05 -5.73 7.72
N ILE A 161 -5.87 -5.48 7.15
CA ILE A 161 -5.57 -4.22 6.43
C ILE A 161 -6.49 -4.07 5.21
N GLY A 162 -6.62 -5.11 4.40
CA GLY A 162 -7.36 -5.05 3.14
C GLY A 162 -8.87 -4.96 3.28
N ASN A 163 -9.43 -5.51 4.36
CA ASN A 163 -10.88 -5.46 4.61
C ASN A 163 -11.28 -4.25 5.47
N ALA A 164 -10.33 -3.52 6.05
CA ALA A 164 -10.62 -2.33 6.84
C ALA A 164 -11.07 -1.16 5.94
N LEU A 165 -11.91 -0.30 6.51
CA LEU A 165 -12.09 1.05 5.98
C LEU A 165 -10.83 1.88 6.26
N PRO A 166 -10.41 2.77 5.34
CA PRO A 166 -9.31 3.67 5.63
C PRO A 166 -9.57 4.48 6.91
N CYS A 167 -8.64 4.49 7.86
CA CYS A 167 -8.82 5.16 9.15
C CYS A 167 -9.15 6.66 9.03
N LEU A 168 -8.52 7.38 8.09
CA LEU A 168 -8.83 8.80 7.85
C LEU A 168 -10.25 8.98 7.30
N PHE A 169 -10.72 8.07 6.44
CA PHE A 169 -12.09 8.08 5.95
C PHE A 169 -13.08 7.88 7.10
N ALA A 170 -12.85 6.86 7.94
CA ALA A 170 -13.69 6.58 9.11
C ALA A 170 -13.74 7.78 10.07
N LYS A 171 -12.61 8.44 10.33
CA LYS A 171 -12.54 9.66 11.15
C LYS A 171 -13.40 10.79 10.57
N LYS A 172 -13.32 11.05 9.27
CA LYS A 172 -14.11 12.11 8.61
C LYS A 172 -15.60 11.81 8.63
N MET A 173 -15.99 10.56 8.38
CA MET A 173 -17.38 10.11 8.49
C MET A 173 -17.91 10.33 9.92
N ALA A 174 -17.16 9.93 10.94
CA ALA A 174 -17.56 10.12 12.33
C ALA A 174 -17.73 11.60 12.70
N LEU A 175 -16.82 12.48 12.27
CA LEU A 175 -16.93 13.92 12.48
C LEU A 175 -18.18 14.51 11.82
N ALA A 176 -18.48 14.11 10.58
CA ALA A 176 -19.69 14.55 9.89
C ALA A 176 -20.97 14.12 10.63
N CYS A 177 -21.02 12.89 11.15
CA CYS A 177 -22.14 12.43 11.97
C CYS A 177 -22.26 13.25 13.28
N ILE A 178 -21.16 13.54 13.96
CA ILE A 178 -21.15 14.35 15.18
C ILE A 178 -21.69 15.76 14.89
N ASP A 179 -21.27 16.37 13.79
CA ASP A 179 -21.73 17.71 13.40
C ASP A 179 -23.22 17.73 13.07
N ALA A 180 -23.74 16.66 12.43
CA ALA A 180 -25.15 16.51 12.17
C ALA A 180 -25.98 16.39 13.46
N LEU A 181 -25.53 15.55 14.41
CA LEU A 181 -26.19 15.37 15.71
C LEU A 181 -26.20 16.66 16.53
N LYS A 182 -25.08 17.41 16.56
CA LYS A 182 -24.99 18.70 17.25
C LYS A 182 -25.91 19.78 16.66
N LYS A 183 -26.20 19.72 15.35
CA LYS A 183 -27.15 20.64 14.72
C LYS A 183 -28.58 20.30 15.14
N GLN A 184 -28.94 19.02 15.18
CA GLN A 184 -30.27 18.58 15.65
C GLN A 184 -30.53 18.98 17.10
N SER A 185 -29.56 18.77 18.00
CA SER A 185 -29.71 19.12 19.42
C SER A 185 -29.81 20.63 19.71
N LYS A 186 -29.56 21.49 18.72
CA LYS A 186 -29.74 22.95 18.82
C LYS A 186 -31.08 23.43 18.23
N ILE A 187 -31.82 22.55 17.56
CA ILE A 187 -33.09 22.85 16.89
C ILE A 187 -34.28 22.47 17.81
N GLU A 188 -34.05 21.69 18.87
CA GLU A 188 -35.03 21.50 19.95
C GLU A 188 -35.07 22.75 20.86
N VAL A 189 -35.83 23.78 20.45
CA VAL A 189 -36.30 24.91 21.27
C VAL A 189 -37.76 25.19 20.94
#